data_AF-A0A519U0S2-F1
#
_entry.id   AF-A0A519U0S2-F1
#
_cell.length_a   1.000
_cell.length_b   1.000
_cell.length_c   1.000
_cell.angle_alpha   90.00
_cell.angle_beta   90.00
_cell.angle_gamma   90.00
#
_symmetry.space_group_name_H-M   'P 1'
#
loop_
_entity.id
_entity.type
_entity.pdbx_description
1 polymer ?
#
loop_
_entity_poly.entity_id
_entity_poly.type
_entity_poly.pdbx_seq_one_letter_code
_entity_poly.pdbx_strand_id
1 'polypeptide(L)'
;MKLSNKILIGFATAFFLIPLIIMGFQSQVNYKTGTVEAADMARRKDNYRFDNPSENMTSIPLKAFRRVKMADAQGNAYSFHFIKDDKFGVKIGNEFKDIISFNVSDSGDLEILAKSLQKNKYAEILIYGPSVSEFSIANVDALWLDAKSDSLIINAKKLQSITLNSDISLNSLSIITDQVKEIITGDLNMKVLKLDLNGTNFSSQRSSYELLDITATSDAKIEINGENKHSIKRLQINTRDLVSFNLKDIKVEQCSGSFSDDTKVEMPAVNLKQMFAK
;
A
#
# COMPACT_ATOMS: atom_id res chain seq x y z
N MET A 1 -38.26 -47.92 -4.83
CA MET A 1 -37.96 -46.63 -5.50
C MET A 1 -37.65 -46.88 -6.97
N LYS A 2 -38.34 -46.19 -7.88
CA LYS A 2 -38.10 -46.28 -9.34
C LYS A 2 -36.64 -45.87 -9.63
N LEU A 3 -36.01 -46.53 -10.60
CA LEU A 3 -34.60 -46.33 -10.98
C LEU A 3 -34.25 -44.84 -11.18
N SER A 4 -35.20 -44.07 -11.71
CA SER A 4 -35.12 -42.61 -11.89
C SER A 4 -34.84 -41.84 -10.59
N ASN A 5 -35.47 -42.19 -9.45
CA ASN A 5 -35.23 -41.50 -8.18
C ASN A 5 -33.84 -41.79 -7.61
N LYS A 6 -33.27 -42.97 -7.89
CA LYS A 6 -31.91 -43.33 -7.45
C LYS A 6 -30.84 -42.60 -8.27
N ILE A 7 -31.08 -42.44 -9.58
CA ILE A 7 -30.19 -41.66 -10.46
C ILE A 7 -30.25 -40.17 -10.08
N LEU A 8 -31.43 -39.63 -9.79
CA LEU A 8 -31.59 -38.24 -9.39
C LEU A 8 -30.89 -37.93 -8.06
N ILE A 9 -31.03 -38.81 -7.06
CA ILE A 9 -30.34 -38.68 -5.77
C ILE A 9 -28.82 -38.83 -5.94
N GLY A 10 -28.36 -39.75 -6.80
CA GLY A 10 -26.95 -39.91 -7.13
C GLY A 10 -26.35 -38.66 -7.80
N PHE A 11 -27.08 -38.06 -8.75
CA PHE A 11 -26.67 -36.83 -9.42
C PHE A 11 -26.61 -35.63 -8.46
N ALA A 12 -27.62 -35.45 -7.61
CA ALA A 12 -27.63 -34.38 -6.61
C ALA A 12 -26.45 -34.53 -5.63
N THR A 13 -26.17 -35.75 -5.19
CA THR A 13 -25.06 -36.04 -4.28
C THR A 13 -23.70 -35.74 -4.93
N ALA A 14 -23.51 -36.12 -6.20
CA ALA A 14 -22.29 -35.79 -6.95
C ALA A 14 -22.12 -34.28 -7.15
N PHE A 15 -23.20 -33.55 -7.43
CA PHE A 15 -23.18 -32.09 -7.60
C PHE A 15 -22.77 -31.33 -6.32
N PHE A 16 -23.08 -31.86 -5.14
CA PHE A 16 -22.64 -31.27 -3.87
C PHE A 16 -21.23 -31.72 -3.46
N LEU A 17 -20.90 -33.00 -3.65
CA LEU A 17 -19.62 -33.53 -3.18
C LEU A 17 -18.43 -33.10 -4.06
N ILE A 18 -18.60 -33.00 -5.38
CA ILE A 18 -17.49 -32.66 -6.29
C ILE A 18 -16.95 -31.25 -6.01
N PRO A 19 -17.77 -30.19 -5.88
CA PRO A 19 -17.27 -28.85 -5.52
C PRO A 19 -16.61 -28.81 -4.15
N LEU A 20 -17.15 -29.53 -3.16
CA LEU A 20 -16.56 -29.60 -1.82
C LEU A 20 -15.22 -30.33 -1.80
N ILE A 21 -15.06 -31.38 -2.61
CA ILE A 21 -13.79 -32.10 -2.76
C ILE A 21 -12.80 -31.22 -3.52
N ILE A 22 -13.21 -30.51 -4.56
CA ILE A 22 -12.34 -29.56 -5.29
C ILE A 22 -11.90 -28.42 -4.36
N MET A 23 -12.82 -27.82 -3.58
CA MET A 23 -12.48 -26.81 -2.58
C MET A 23 -11.58 -27.38 -1.47
N GLY A 24 -11.81 -28.62 -1.04
CA GLY A 24 -10.98 -29.31 -0.06
C GLY A 24 -9.57 -29.63 -0.59
N PHE A 25 -9.45 -29.97 -1.89
CA PHE A 25 -8.17 -30.17 -2.56
C PHE A 25 -7.44 -28.85 -2.78
N GLN A 26 -8.12 -27.81 -3.27
CA GLN A 26 -7.52 -26.48 -3.45
C GLN A 26 -7.09 -25.89 -2.10
N SER A 27 -7.91 -26.07 -1.07
CA SER A 27 -7.58 -25.70 0.31
C SER A 27 -6.40 -26.51 0.82
N GLN A 28 -6.38 -27.85 0.73
CA GLN A 28 -5.22 -28.63 1.17
C GLN A 28 -3.96 -28.38 0.36
N VAL A 29 -4.04 -28.16 -0.95
CA VAL A 29 -2.89 -27.81 -1.77
C VAL A 29 -2.37 -26.45 -1.29
N ASN A 30 -3.21 -25.42 -1.20
CA ASN A 30 -2.81 -24.09 -0.75
C ASN A 30 -2.37 -24.02 0.73
N TYR A 31 -2.90 -24.88 1.63
CA TYR A 31 -2.53 -24.90 3.05
C TYR A 31 -1.36 -25.86 3.37
N LYS A 32 -1.21 -26.98 2.65
CA LYS A 32 -0.12 -27.95 2.90
C LYS A 32 1.15 -27.58 2.15
N THR A 33 1.07 -26.95 0.98
CA THR A 33 2.23 -26.28 0.42
C THR A 33 2.33 -24.90 1.06
N GLY A 34 2.83 -24.85 2.30
CA GLY A 34 3.40 -23.63 2.88
C GLY A 34 4.63 -23.16 2.11
N THR A 35 4.64 -23.25 0.78
CA THR A 35 5.79 -22.98 -0.09
C THR A 35 5.70 -21.60 -0.70
N VAL A 36 4.53 -20.99 -0.87
CA VAL A 36 4.47 -19.59 -1.36
C VAL A 36 4.74 -18.65 -0.19
N GLU A 37 3.98 -18.71 0.89
CA GLU A 37 4.24 -17.86 2.07
C GLU A 37 5.59 -18.15 2.73
N ALA A 38 6.03 -19.41 2.87
CA ALA A 38 7.35 -19.68 3.47
C ALA A 38 8.51 -19.43 2.50
N ALA A 39 8.35 -19.57 1.17
CA ALA A 39 9.41 -19.16 0.24
C ALA A 39 9.45 -17.64 0.06
N ASP A 40 8.30 -16.95 0.10
CA ASP A 40 8.23 -15.49 0.13
C ASP A 40 8.79 -14.94 1.44
N MET A 41 8.49 -15.58 2.59
CA MET A 41 9.11 -15.23 3.88
C MET A 41 10.60 -15.59 3.94
N ALA A 42 11.05 -16.67 3.30
CA ALA A 42 12.47 -17.01 3.19
C ALA A 42 13.23 -16.03 2.28
N ARG A 43 12.66 -15.67 1.12
CA ARG A 43 13.18 -14.62 0.23
C ARG A 43 13.26 -13.26 0.92
N ARG A 44 12.23 -12.90 1.70
CA ARG A 44 12.25 -11.68 2.53
C ARG A 44 13.33 -11.74 3.62
N LYS A 45 13.67 -12.94 4.12
CA LYS A 45 14.73 -13.13 5.13
C LYS A 45 16.12 -12.80 4.59
N ASP A 46 16.42 -13.22 3.37
CA ASP A 46 17.69 -12.94 2.71
C ASP A 46 17.79 -11.47 2.28
N ASN A 47 16.65 -10.80 2.08
CA ASN A 47 16.58 -9.40 1.68
C ASN A 47 16.58 -8.39 2.85
N TYR A 48 16.79 -8.82 4.10
CA TYR A 48 16.86 -7.88 5.23
C TYR A 48 18.16 -7.07 5.29
N ARG A 49 19.22 -7.55 4.65
CA ARG A 49 20.51 -6.85 4.63
C ARG A 49 21.05 -6.69 3.22
N PHE A 50 21.78 -5.61 3.01
CA PHE A 50 22.36 -5.34 1.70
C PHE A 50 23.38 -6.40 1.28
N ASP A 51 24.23 -6.86 2.21
CA ASP A 51 25.30 -7.81 1.89
C ASP A 51 24.84 -9.26 1.70
N ASN A 52 23.64 -9.59 2.17
CA ASN A 52 23.12 -10.94 2.03
C ASN A 52 22.89 -11.21 0.53
N PRO A 53 23.35 -12.34 -0.01
CA PRO A 53 23.03 -12.70 -1.39
C PRO A 53 21.52 -12.83 -1.58
N SER A 54 21.02 -12.29 -2.69
CA SER A 54 19.61 -12.37 -3.07
C SER A 54 19.52 -13.08 -4.42
N GLU A 55 18.76 -14.17 -4.49
CA GLU A 55 18.60 -14.94 -5.72
C GLU A 55 17.99 -14.07 -6.83
N ASN A 56 18.57 -14.13 -8.04
CA ASN A 56 18.11 -13.37 -9.22
C ASN A 56 18.15 -11.84 -9.08
N MET A 57 18.86 -11.29 -8.10
CA MET A 57 19.02 -9.85 -7.94
C MET A 57 20.47 -9.39 -8.12
N THR A 58 20.63 -8.21 -8.69
CA THR A 58 21.89 -7.48 -8.75
C THR A 58 21.93 -6.48 -7.58
N SER A 59 23.02 -6.52 -6.80
CA SER A 59 23.28 -5.56 -5.73
C SER A 59 24.17 -4.43 -6.24
N ILE A 60 23.74 -3.18 -6.03
CA ILE A 60 24.43 -1.98 -6.50
C ILE A 60 24.76 -1.13 -5.26
N PRO A 61 26.02 -1.09 -4.80
CA PRO A 61 26.41 -0.25 -3.68
C PRO A 61 26.36 1.22 -4.10
N LEU A 62 25.94 2.09 -3.18
CA LEU A 62 25.74 3.52 -3.45
C LEU A 62 26.41 4.37 -2.38
N LYS A 63 26.59 5.66 -2.69
CA LYS A 63 26.95 6.67 -1.68
C LYS A 63 25.78 6.85 -0.70
N ALA A 64 26.03 7.51 0.43
CA ALA A 64 25.00 7.84 1.40
C ALA A 64 23.90 8.72 0.78
N PHE A 65 22.64 8.42 1.10
CA PHE A 65 21.47 9.20 0.70
C PHE A 65 20.39 9.17 1.79
N ARG A 66 19.49 10.15 1.79
CA ARG A 66 18.31 10.16 2.69
C ARG A 66 17.00 10.38 1.96
N ARG A 67 17.07 10.82 0.70
CA ARG A 67 15.94 11.08 -0.17
C ARG A 67 16.07 10.23 -1.42
N VAL A 68 14.93 9.76 -1.93
CA VAL A 68 14.85 8.95 -3.14
C VAL A 68 13.91 9.64 -4.13
N LYS A 69 14.31 9.69 -5.39
CA LYS A 69 13.58 10.40 -6.44
C LYS A 69 13.51 9.56 -7.71
N MET A 70 12.29 9.39 -8.22
CA MET A 70 12.01 8.86 -9.54
C MET A 70 11.13 9.87 -10.29
N ALA A 71 11.78 10.79 -11.00
CA ALA A 71 11.10 11.94 -11.60
C ALA A 71 10.10 11.56 -12.70
N ASP A 72 10.31 10.41 -13.34
CA ASP A 72 9.42 9.86 -14.35
C ASP A 72 9.58 8.33 -14.39
N ALA A 73 8.50 7.62 -14.06
CA ALA A 73 8.47 6.17 -14.03
C ALA A 73 7.92 5.55 -15.33
N GLN A 74 7.74 6.37 -16.38
CA GLN A 74 7.33 5.98 -17.72
C GLN A 74 6.01 5.21 -17.78
N GLY A 75 5.11 5.44 -16.81
CA GLY A 75 3.83 4.75 -16.69
C GLY A 75 3.97 3.26 -16.37
N ASN A 76 5.10 2.82 -15.82
CA ASN A 76 5.28 1.43 -15.40
C ASN A 76 4.78 1.22 -13.97
N ALA A 77 4.71 -0.04 -13.53
CA ALA A 77 4.39 -0.41 -12.16
C ALA A 77 5.66 -0.80 -11.37
N TYR A 78 5.70 -0.44 -10.07
CA TYR A 78 6.85 -0.67 -9.21
C TYR A 78 6.45 -1.12 -7.81
N SER A 79 7.26 -2.01 -7.22
CA SER A 79 7.25 -2.31 -5.80
C SER A 79 8.52 -1.75 -5.16
N PHE A 80 8.37 -0.87 -4.18
CA PHE A 80 9.48 -0.27 -3.44
C PHE A 80 9.51 -0.77 -2.01
N HIS A 81 10.71 -1.17 -1.57
CA HIS A 81 10.95 -1.67 -0.22
C HIS A 81 12.06 -0.85 0.42
N PHE A 82 11.73 0.01 1.38
CA PHE A 82 12.74 0.76 2.13
C PHE A 82 13.18 -0.03 3.37
N ILE A 83 14.43 -0.49 3.36
CA ILE A 83 14.99 -1.41 4.36
C ILE A 83 16.04 -0.68 5.18
N LYS A 84 15.87 -0.71 6.50
CA LYS A 84 16.84 -0.17 7.45
C LYS A 84 18.10 -1.04 7.49
N ASP A 85 19.21 -0.49 7.02
CA ASP A 85 20.53 -1.14 7.04
C ASP A 85 21.62 -0.07 7.26
N ASP A 86 22.79 -0.46 7.79
CA ASP A 86 23.93 0.44 7.96
C ASP A 86 24.63 0.77 6.64
N LYS A 87 24.39 -0.04 5.60
CA LYS A 87 24.91 0.15 4.26
C LYS A 87 23.92 0.83 3.34
N PHE A 88 24.47 1.54 2.37
CA PHE A 88 23.72 2.22 1.32
C PHE A 88 23.85 1.44 0.01
N GLY A 89 22.70 1.15 -0.59
CA GLY A 89 22.68 0.46 -1.86
C GLY A 89 21.27 0.11 -2.28
N VAL A 90 21.17 -0.46 -3.47
CA VAL A 90 19.91 -1.00 -3.99
C VAL A 90 20.09 -2.42 -4.47
N LYS A 91 19.01 -3.21 -4.41
CA LYS A 91 18.90 -4.46 -5.14
C LYS A 91 17.73 -4.41 -6.10
N ILE A 92 17.94 -4.94 -7.30
CA ILE A 92 16.94 -5.06 -8.35
C ILE A 92 17.05 -6.42 -9.03
N GLY A 93 15.96 -6.88 -9.64
CA GLY A 93 15.98 -8.08 -10.49
C GLY A 93 17.01 -7.95 -11.62
N ASN A 94 17.72 -9.05 -11.90
CA ASN A 94 18.76 -9.12 -12.94
C ASN A 94 18.24 -8.72 -14.32
N GLU A 95 16.97 -8.96 -14.60
CA GLU A 95 16.27 -8.58 -15.82
C GLU A 95 16.09 -7.05 -15.98
N PHE A 96 16.25 -6.28 -14.90
CA PHE A 96 16.04 -4.83 -14.89
C PHE A 96 17.35 -4.02 -14.93
N LYS A 97 18.51 -4.67 -14.84
CA LYS A 97 19.82 -3.99 -14.69
C LYS A 97 20.19 -3.02 -15.83
N ASP A 98 19.71 -3.30 -17.04
CA ASP A 98 20.04 -2.51 -18.25
C ASP A 98 18.95 -1.47 -18.59
N ILE A 99 17.86 -1.45 -17.81
CA ILE A 99 16.69 -0.60 -18.04
C ILE A 99 16.35 0.30 -16.84
N ILE A 100 16.84 -0.01 -15.65
CA ILE A 100 16.75 0.85 -14.46
C ILE A 100 18.17 1.16 -14.00
N SER A 101 18.45 2.44 -13.80
CA SER A 101 19.75 2.94 -13.35
C SER A 101 19.60 3.80 -12.10
N PHE A 102 20.66 3.81 -11.30
CA PHE A 102 20.71 4.43 -9.99
C PHE A 102 21.94 5.31 -9.88
N ASN A 103 21.77 6.53 -9.40
CA ASN A 103 22.86 7.43 -9.09
C ASN A 103 22.56 8.22 -7.82
N VAL A 104 23.59 8.59 -7.06
CA VAL A 104 23.43 9.57 -5.98
C VAL A 104 23.93 10.91 -6.51
N SER A 105 23.03 11.88 -6.58
CA SER A 105 23.33 13.24 -7.04
C SER A 105 24.30 13.96 -6.11
N ASP A 106 24.84 15.09 -6.55
CA ASP A 106 25.68 15.95 -5.71
C ASP A 106 24.92 16.53 -4.51
N SER A 107 23.58 16.60 -4.57
CA SER A 107 22.72 16.97 -3.44
C SER A 107 22.51 15.84 -2.42
N GLY A 108 23.03 14.64 -2.68
CA GLY A 108 22.89 13.47 -1.81
C GLY A 108 21.56 12.73 -1.99
N ASP A 109 20.90 12.89 -3.13
CA ASP A 109 19.62 12.24 -3.44
C ASP A 109 19.86 11.01 -4.30
N LEU A 110 19.23 9.89 -3.95
CA LEU A 110 19.20 8.73 -4.84
C LEU A 110 18.22 9.00 -5.98
N GLU A 111 18.75 9.17 -7.18
CA GLU A 111 18.01 9.32 -8.42
C GLU A 111 17.85 7.96 -9.11
N ILE A 112 16.61 7.63 -9.44
CA ILE A 112 16.21 6.42 -10.16
C ILE A 112 15.70 6.83 -11.53
N LEU A 113 16.36 6.32 -12.57
CA LEU A 113 15.95 6.51 -13.95
C LEU A 113 15.56 5.16 -14.54
N ALA A 114 14.37 5.09 -15.11
CA ALA A 114 13.87 3.88 -15.77
C ALA A 114 13.47 4.16 -17.21
N LYS A 115 13.71 3.18 -18.07
CA LYS A 115 13.09 3.08 -19.40
C LYS A 115 11.72 2.42 -19.26
N SER A 116 10.89 2.51 -20.30
CA SER A 116 9.62 1.78 -20.35
C SER A 116 9.87 0.27 -20.17
N LEU A 117 9.12 -0.35 -19.26
CA LEU A 117 9.15 -1.78 -19.02
C LEU A 117 8.34 -2.50 -20.10
N GLN A 118 8.62 -3.79 -20.31
CA GLN A 118 7.74 -4.63 -21.14
C GLN A 118 6.35 -4.72 -20.50
N LYS A 119 5.31 -4.80 -21.35
CA LYS A 119 3.91 -4.89 -20.93
C LYS A 119 3.71 -6.00 -19.89
N ASN A 120 2.93 -5.71 -18.84
CA ASN A 120 2.61 -6.60 -17.71
C ASN A 120 3.79 -6.97 -16.81
N LYS A 121 4.92 -6.27 -16.87
CA LYS A 121 5.98 -6.37 -15.87
C LYS A 121 5.90 -5.23 -14.87
N TYR A 122 6.21 -5.54 -13.61
CA TYR A 122 6.54 -4.55 -12.59
C TYR A 122 7.97 -4.81 -12.13
N ALA A 123 8.64 -3.76 -11.67
CA ALA A 123 9.99 -3.89 -11.10
C ALA A 123 9.93 -3.79 -9.58
N GLU A 124 10.57 -4.75 -8.91
CA GLU A 124 10.83 -4.70 -7.47
C GLU A 124 12.18 -4.02 -7.22
N ILE A 125 12.18 -3.00 -6.36
CA ILE A 125 13.38 -2.23 -5.99
C ILE A 125 13.50 -2.21 -4.46
N LEU A 126 14.55 -2.88 -3.98
CA LEU A 126 14.92 -2.88 -2.56
C LEU A 126 15.95 -1.78 -2.32
N ILE A 127 15.66 -0.86 -1.41
CA ILE A 127 16.50 0.31 -1.12
C ILE A 127 16.99 0.21 0.32
N TYR A 128 18.31 0.15 0.49
CA TYR A 128 18.97 -0.03 1.78
C TYR A 128 19.61 1.27 2.25
N GLY A 129 19.39 1.60 3.52
CA GLY A 129 20.04 2.72 4.20
C GLY A 129 19.50 2.89 5.62
N PRO A 130 20.20 3.68 6.49
CA PRO A 130 19.84 3.79 7.90
C PRO A 130 18.51 4.51 8.12
N SER A 131 18.16 5.41 7.20
CA SER A 131 16.86 6.11 7.18
C SER A 131 16.62 6.73 5.80
N VAL A 132 15.49 6.42 5.18
CA VAL A 132 14.94 7.24 4.09
C VAL A 132 13.84 8.12 4.68
N SER A 133 13.96 9.43 4.50
CA SER A 133 13.03 10.42 5.04
C SER A 133 12.05 10.93 3.99
N GLU A 134 12.40 10.84 2.71
CA GLU A 134 11.58 11.37 1.61
C GLU A 134 11.66 10.49 0.37
N PHE A 135 10.51 10.26 -0.25
CA PHE A 135 10.38 9.57 -1.53
C PHE A 135 9.51 10.39 -2.48
N SER A 136 10.09 10.83 -3.60
CA SER A 136 9.38 11.56 -4.64
C SER A 136 9.25 10.72 -5.89
N ILE A 137 8.04 10.55 -6.40
CA ILE A 137 7.78 9.69 -7.57
C ILE A 137 6.69 10.27 -8.47
N ALA A 138 6.86 10.14 -9.78
CA ALA A 138 5.87 10.59 -10.74
C ALA A 138 5.69 9.68 -11.96
N ASN A 139 4.53 9.79 -12.60
CA ASN A 139 4.15 9.06 -13.81
C ASN A 139 4.28 7.53 -13.66
N VAL A 140 3.54 6.97 -12.69
CA VAL A 140 3.50 5.52 -12.39
C VAL A 140 2.11 4.99 -12.71
N ASP A 141 2.02 3.75 -13.19
CA ASP A 141 0.75 3.05 -13.21
C ASP A 141 0.39 2.64 -11.77
N ALA A 142 1.02 1.60 -11.24
CA ALA A 142 0.81 1.12 -9.87
C ALA A 142 2.09 1.21 -9.01
N LEU A 143 1.95 1.70 -7.78
CA LEU A 143 3.00 1.70 -6.76
C LEU A 143 2.61 0.80 -5.59
N TRP A 144 3.40 -0.23 -5.29
CA TRP A 144 3.36 -0.95 -4.02
C TRP A 144 4.50 -0.49 -3.14
N LEU A 145 4.23 -0.32 -1.85
CA LEU A 145 5.21 0.22 -0.92
C LEU A 145 5.20 -0.50 0.42
N ASP A 146 6.39 -0.88 0.87
CA ASP A 146 6.70 -1.06 2.28
C ASP A 146 7.96 -0.30 2.69
N ALA A 147 7.98 0.09 3.95
CA ALA A 147 9.05 0.90 4.50
C ALA A 147 9.27 0.57 5.98
N LYS A 148 10.55 0.49 6.35
CA LYS A 148 11.03 0.36 7.73
C LYS A 148 11.92 1.56 8.05
N SER A 149 11.34 2.59 8.66
CA SER A 149 11.99 3.85 9.01
C SER A 149 11.23 4.50 10.18
N ASP A 150 11.73 5.59 10.76
CA ASP A 150 10.96 6.31 11.78
C ASP A 150 9.83 7.12 11.13
N SER A 151 10.17 7.88 10.08
CA SER A 151 9.23 8.72 9.36
C SER A 151 9.54 8.75 7.87
N LEU A 152 8.50 8.81 7.04
CA LEU A 152 8.62 8.94 5.59
C LEU A 152 7.63 9.98 5.06
N ILE A 153 8.09 10.84 4.15
CA ILE A 153 7.25 11.72 3.34
C ILE A 153 7.25 11.20 1.91
N ILE A 154 6.07 11.08 1.30
CA ILE A 154 5.89 10.67 -0.09
C ILE A 154 5.29 11.83 -0.87
N ASN A 155 5.98 12.27 -1.92
CA ASN A 155 5.47 13.22 -2.89
C ASN A 155 5.13 12.44 -4.17
N ALA A 156 3.84 12.23 -4.44
CA ALA A 156 3.39 11.41 -5.56
C ALA A 156 2.62 12.25 -6.59
N LYS A 157 3.02 12.17 -7.86
CA LYS A 157 2.41 12.96 -8.93
C LYS A 157 2.07 12.14 -10.17
N LYS A 158 0.82 12.17 -10.63
CA LYS A 158 0.34 11.40 -11.81
C LYS A 158 0.54 9.88 -11.62
N LEU A 159 -0.19 9.29 -10.67
CA LEU A 159 -0.18 7.85 -10.42
C LEU A 159 -1.59 7.26 -10.60
N GLN A 160 -1.73 6.03 -11.10
CA GLN A 160 -3.04 5.35 -11.04
C GLN A 160 -3.33 4.85 -9.64
N SER A 161 -2.36 4.23 -8.95
CA SER A 161 -2.58 3.76 -7.58
C SER A 161 -1.33 3.76 -6.72
N ILE A 162 -1.54 3.94 -5.41
CA ILE A 162 -0.56 3.67 -4.35
C ILE A 162 -1.17 2.64 -3.40
N THR A 163 -0.51 1.51 -3.21
CA THR A 163 -0.89 0.48 -2.25
C THR A 163 0.16 0.40 -1.15
N LEU A 164 -0.28 0.64 0.09
CA LEU A 164 0.56 0.45 1.26
C LEU A 164 0.45 -0.99 1.74
N ASN A 165 1.57 -1.72 1.74
CA ASN A 165 1.61 -3.11 2.17
C ASN A 165 1.49 -3.21 3.71
N SER A 166 0.94 -4.33 4.20
CA SER A 166 0.76 -4.61 5.64
C SER A 166 2.05 -4.55 6.47
N ASP A 167 3.20 -4.74 5.82
CA ASP A 167 4.51 -4.85 6.47
C ASP A 167 5.18 -3.49 6.75
N ILE A 168 4.48 -2.38 6.48
CA ILE A 168 4.96 -1.04 6.82
C ILE A 168 5.21 -0.94 8.33
N SER A 169 6.42 -0.53 8.68
CA SER A 169 6.84 -0.25 10.04
C SER A 169 7.39 1.18 10.10
N LEU A 170 6.47 2.13 10.22
CA LEU A 170 6.74 3.56 10.34
C LEU A 170 6.03 4.12 11.57
N ASN A 171 6.66 5.05 12.30
CA ASN A 171 5.92 5.84 13.29
C ASN A 171 5.05 6.90 12.59
N SER A 172 5.53 7.50 11.49
CA SER A 172 4.80 8.53 10.77
C SER A 172 4.95 8.40 9.26
N LEU A 173 3.84 8.45 8.54
CA LEU A 173 3.80 8.52 7.08
C LEU A 173 3.00 9.75 6.65
N SER A 174 3.59 10.56 5.77
CA SER A 174 2.90 11.68 5.11
C SER A 174 2.86 11.41 3.62
N ILE A 175 1.70 11.48 2.98
CA ILE A 175 1.55 11.33 1.53
C ILE A 175 0.91 12.59 0.98
N ILE A 176 1.61 13.24 0.05
CA ILE A 176 1.16 14.44 -0.65
C ILE A 176 0.95 14.04 -2.11
N THR A 177 -0.27 14.22 -2.62
CA THR A 177 -0.62 13.80 -3.97
C THR A 177 -0.99 14.95 -4.89
N ASP A 178 -0.64 14.81 -6.16
CA ASP A 178 -1.07 15.66 -7.26
C ASP A 178 -1.46 14.77 -8.45
N GLN A 179 -2.76 14.70 -8.77
CA GLN A 179 -3.28 13.83 -9.85
C GLN A 179 -2.99 12.33 -9.63
N VAL A 180 -3.09 11.86 -8.38
CA VAL A 180 -3.08 10.42 -8.07
C VAL A 180 -4.51 9.93 -8.02
N LYS A 181 -4.86 8.85 -8.73
CA LYS A 181 -6.24 8.38 -8.76
C LYS A 181 -6.68 7.75 -7.44
N GLU A 182 -5.88 6.85 -6.85
CA GLU A 182 -6.25 6.22 -5.57
C GLU A 182 -5.06 5.85 -4.67
N ILE A 183 -5.30 5.89 -3.37
CA ILE A 183 -4.45 5.31 -2.32
C ILE A 183 -5.25 4.21 -1.62
N ILE A 184 -4.66 3.03 -1.47
CA ILE A 184 -5.27 1.86 -0.87
C ILE A 184 -4.42 1.42 0.33
N THR A 185 -5.10 1.19 1.45
CA THR A 185 -4.51 0.68 2.68
C THR A 185 -5.34 -0.48 3.24
N GLY A 186 -4.66 -1.51 3.73
CA GLY A 186 -5.27 -2.74 4.23
C GLY A 186 -4.45 -3.32 5.37
N ASP A 187 -5.10 -3.69 6.47
CA ASP A 187 -4.45 -4.41 7.59
C ASP A 187 -3.28 -3.64 8.22
N LEU A 188 -3.33 -2.30 8.23
CA LEU A 188 -2.30 -1.43 8.81
C LEU A 188 -2.55 -1.10 10.28
N ASN A 189 -1.47 -1.02 11.07
CA ASN A 189 -1.49 -0.44 12.40
C ASN A 189 -0.41 0.64 12.46
N MET A 190 -0.81 1.92 12.42
CA MET A 190 0.13 3.04 12.30
C MET A 190 -0.13 4.11 13.36
N LYS A 191 0.93 4.75 13.87
CA LYS A 191 0.74 5.87 14.80
C LYS A 191 0.21 7.10 14.06
N VAL A 192 0.88 7.54 13.00
CA VAL A 192 0.48 8.74 12.27
C VAL A 192 0.40 8.48 10.77
N LEU A 193 -0.77 8.67 10.19
CA LEU A 193 -0.98 8.82 8.75
C LEU A 193 -1.44 10.24 8.47
N LYS A 194 -0.70 10.97 7.63
CA LYS A 194 -1.10 12.28 7.10
C LYS A 194 -1.28 12.18 5.60
N LEU A 195 -2.39 12.69 5.10
CA LEU A 195 -2.77 12.67 3.69
C LEU A 195 -3.10 14.09 3.25
N ASP A 196 -2.42 14.57 2.22
CA ASP A 196 -2.76 15.79 1.49
C ASP A 196 -3.13 15.39 0.06
N LEU A 197 -4.44 15.38 -0.21
CA LEU A 197 -5.05 14.70 -1.35
C LEU A 197 -5.63 15.71 -2.34
N ASN A 198 -4.96 15.90 -3.48
CA ASN A 198 -5.48 16.72 -4.57
C ASN A 198 -6.08 15.86 -5.68
N GLY A 199 -7.41 15.71 -5.66
CA GLY A 199 -8.16 14.86 -6.60
C GLY A 199 -7.81 13.38 -6.49
N THR A 200 -7.56 12.92 -5.26
CA THR A 200 -7.12 11.56 -4.97
C THR A 200 -8.11 10.83 -4.07
N ASN A 201 -8.53 9.65 -4.52
CA ASN A 201 -9.36 8.78 -3.70
C ASN A 201 -8.51 8.08 -2.63
N PHE A 202 -9.10 7.82 -1.47
CA PHE A 202 -8.46 7.08 -0.39
C PHE A 202 -9.39 5.98 0.10
N SER A 203 -8.89 4.73 0.12
CA SER A 203 -9.60 3.60 0.71
C SER A 203 -8.76 2.98 1.83
N SER A 204 -9.35 2.85 3.01
CA SER A 204 -8.74 2.20 4.17
C SER A 204 -9.63 1.09 4.67
N GLN A 205 -9.13 -0.14 4.60
CA GLN A 205 -9.82 -1.33 5.12
C GLN A 205 -9.01 -1.92 6.28
N ARG A 206 -9.70 -2.39 7.31
CA ARG A 206 -9.09 -3.14 8.44
C ARG A 206 -7.83 -2.48 9.01
N SER A 207 -7.84 -1.16 9.19
CA SER A 207 -6.63 -0.43 9.62
C SER A 207 -6.92 0.43 10.85
N SER A 208 -5.95 0.48 11.77
CA SER A 208 -6.00 1.30 12.99
C SER A 208 -4.95 2.40 12.99
N TYR A 209 -5.33 3.55 13.56
CA TYR A 209 -4.51 4.76 13.58
C TYR A 209 -4.52 5.46 14.95
N GLU A 210 -3.37 5.95 15.44
CA GLU A 210 -3.39 6.91 16.57
C GLU A 210 -3.78 8.32 16.10
N LEU A 211 -3.31 8.71 14.92
CA LEU A 211 -3.72 9.92 14.21
C LEU A 211 -3.88 9.59 12.73
N LEU A 212 -5.07 9.85 12.21
CA LEU A 212 -5.37 9.92 10.79
C LEU A 212 -5.75 11.37 10.48
N ASP A 213 -4.87 12.08 9.76
CA ASP A 213 -5.04 13.48 9.36
C ASP A 213 -5.18 13.55 7.84
N ILE A 214 -6.31 14.03 7.36
CA ILE A 214 -6.65 14.04 5.95
C ILE A 214 -7.03 15.47 5.56
N THR A 215 -6.34 16.00 4.55
CA THR A 215 -6.77 17.17 3.79
C THR A 215 -7.11 16.71 2.38
N ALA A 216 -8.29 17.04 1.87
CA ALA A 216 -8.73 16.59 0.56
C ALA A 216 -9.41 17.69 -0.25
N THR A 217 -9.09 17.76 -1.54
CA THR A 217 -9.62 18.73 -2.51
C THR A 217 -10.00 18.06 -3.83
N SER A 218 -10.72 18.79 -4.68
CA SER A 218 -10.88 18.46 -6.10
C SER A 218 -11.51 17.08 -6.43
N ASP A 219 -12.74 16.83 -5.97
CA ASP A 219 -13.54 15.62 -6.31
C ASP A 219 -13.03 14.30 -5.70
N ALA A 220 -12.30 14.36 -4.58
CA ALA A 220 -11.81 13.18 -3.88
C ALA A 220 -12.93 12.34 -3.23
N LYS A 221 -12.77 11.01 -3.25
CA LYS A 221 -13.60 10.05 -2.51
C LYS A 221 -12.79 9.34 -1.43
N ILE A 222 -13.22 9.48 -0.18
CA ILE A 222 -12.58 8.90 1.00
C ILE A 222 -13.50 7.83 1.59
N GLU A 223 -13.01 6.59 1.70
CA GLU A 223 -13.71 5.46 2.29
C GLU A 223 -12.87 4.80 3.37
N ILE A 224 -13.38 4.76 4.60
CA ILE A 224 -12.70 4.15 5.75
C ILE A 224 -13.64 3.13 6.39
N ASN A 225 -13.19 1.88 6.46
CA ASN A 225 -13.93 0.77 7.07
C ASN A 225 -13.04 -0.04 8.02
N GLY A 226 -13.47 -0.17 9.27
CA GLY A 226 -12.75 -0.88 10.34
C GLY A 226 -13.27 -2.29 10.65
N GLU A 227 -14.32 -2.77 10.00
CA GLU A 227 -14.97 -4.07 10.25
C GLU A 227 -15.28 -4.34 11.75
N ASN A 228 -15.60 -3.30 12.51
CA ASN A 228 -15.88 -3.29 13.95
C ASN A 228 -14.73 -3.78 14.86
N LYS A 229 -13.53 -3.96 14.31
CA LYS A 229 -12.34 -4.44 15.06
C LYS A 229 -11.22 -3.41 15.14
N HIS A 230 -11.28 -2.39 14.29
CA HIS A 230 -10.23 -1.38 14.18
C HIS A 230 -10.68 -0.04 14.78
N SER A 231 -9.70 0.84 15.03
CA SER A 231 -9.97 2.11 15.68
C SER A 231 -9.08 3.24 15.21
N ILE A 232 -9.60 4.46 15.30
CA ILE A 232 -8.86 5.70 15.12
C ILE A 232 -8.92 6.46 16.45
N LYS A 233 -7.78 6.70 17.10
CA LYS A 233 -7.78 7.54 18.32
C LYS A 233 -8.12 8.98 17.98
N ARG A 234 -7.47 9.55 16.96
CA ARG A 234 -7.73 10.92 16.49
C ARG A 234 -7.91 10.96 14.98
N LEU A 235 -9.10 11.36 14.55
CA LEU A 235 -9.43 11.64 13.17
C LEU A 235 -9.49 13.16 12.98
N GLN A 236 -8.67 13.68 12.07
CA GLN A 236 -8.74 15.05 11.60
C GLN A 236 -9.04 15.02 10.10
N ILE A 237 -10.11 15.68 9.67
CA ILE A 237 -10.52 15.72 8.27
C ILE A 237 -10.87 17.14 7.85
N ASN A 238 -10.16 17.65 6.85
CA ASN A 238 -10.39 18.95 6.26
C ASN A 238 -10.67 18.77 4.77
N THR A 239 -11.84 19.22 4.30
CA THR A 239 -12.19 19.15 2.88
C THR A 239 -12.38 20.54 2.29
N ARG A 240 -12.05 20.67 1.01
CA ARG A 240 -12.41 21.80 0.15
C ARG A 240 -13.02 21.26 -1.14
N ASP A 241 -13.86 22.05 -1.79
CA ASP A 241 -14.62 21.66 -2.98
C ASP A 241 -15.54 20.45 -2.72
N LEU A 242 -15.97 19.77 -3.78
CA LEU A 242 -16.75 18.55 -3.69
C LEU A 242 -15.86 17.39 -3.24
N VAL A 243 -16.15 16.82 -2.06
CA VAL A 243 -15.50 15.62 -1.52
C VAL A 243 -16.58 14.68 -0.99
N SER A 244 -16.39 13.37 -1.16
CA SER A 244 -17.25 12.34 -0.58
C SER A 244 -16.50 11.63 0.54
N PHE A 245 -16.96 11.73 1.78
CA PHE A 245 -16.35 11.11 2.95
C PHE A 245 -17.27 10.06 3.56
N ASN A 246 -16.85 8.80 3.58
CA ASN A 246 -17.55 7.69 4.20
C ASN A 246 -16.69 7.02 5.28
N LEU A 247 -17.23 6.96 6.50
CA LEU A 247 -16.61 6.33 7.66
C LEU A 247 -17.57 5.29 8.25
N LYS A 248 -17.20 4.01 8.19
CA LYS A 248 -18.06 2.89 8.53
C LYS A 248 -17.37 1.88 9.44
N ASP A 249 -18.14 1.25 10.33
CA ASP A 249 -17.72 0.11 11.16
C ASP A 249 -16.33 0.30 11.83
N ILE A 250 -16.04 1.50 12.34
CA ILE A 250 -14.76 1.82 12.96
C ILE A 250 -14.98 2.72 14.18
N LYS A 251 -14.31 2.42 15.29
CA LYS A 251 -14.37 3.24 16.50
C LYS A 251 -13.50 4.47 16.32
N VAL A 252 -14.04 5.66 16.55
CA VAL A 252 -13.28 6.91 16.58
C VAL A 252 -13.39 7.55 17.97
N GLU A 253 -12.26 7.85 18.61
CA GLU A 253 -12.27 8.42 19.97
C GLU A 253 -12.37 9.95 19.97
N GLN A 254 -11.67 10.60 19.04
CA GLN A 254 -11.72 12.05 18.83
C GLN A 254 -11.85 12.33 17.34
N CYS A 255 -12.88 13.09 16.95
CA CYS A 255 -13.11 13.51 15.57
C CYS A 255 -13.15 15.04 15.48
N SER A 256 -12.37 15.62 14.56
CA SER A 256 -12.25 17.07 14.37
C SER A 256 -11.99 17.45 12.91
N GLY A 257 -12.11 18.73 12.58
CA GLY A 257 -11.80 19.28 11.26
C GLY A 257 -12.95 20.10 10.69
N SER A 258 -12.96 20.29 9.38
CA SER A 258 -13.94 21.12 8.68
C SER A 258 -14.34 20.53 7.34
N PHE A 259 -15.63 20.59 7.03
CA PHE A 259 -16.15 20.24 5.71
C PHE A 259 -16.54 21.50 4.93
N SER A 260 -16.28 21.51 3.62
CA SER A 260 -16.89 22.49 2.71
C SER A 260 -18.40 22.25 2.59
N ASP A 261 -19.14 23.27 2.13
CA ASP A 261 -20.59 23.18 1.92
C ASP A 261 -20.98 22.11 0.88
N ASP A 262 -20.07 21.78 -0.05
CA ASP A 262 -20.28 20.80 -1.11
C ASP A 262 -19.91 19.36 -0.69
N THR A 263 -19.34 19.18 0.51
CA THR A 263 -18.89 17.86 0.96
C THR A 263 -20.07 16.95 1.33
N LYS A 264 -20.08 15.74 0.79
CA LYS A 264 -21.01 14.67 1.17
C LYS A 264 -20.40 13.81 2.27
N VAL A 265 -21.11 13.67 3.38
CA VAL A 265 -20.59 12.99 4.58
C VAL A 265 -21.52 11.87 5.01
N GLU A 266 -20.99 10.66 5.10
CA GLU A 266 -21.63 9.50 5.72
C GLU A 266 -20.74 8.99 6.85
N MET A 267 -21.14 9.23 8.10
CA MET A 267 -20.43 8.73 9.27
C MET A 267 -21.36 8.60 10.49
N PRO A 268 -20.99 7.85 11.54
CA PRO A 268 -21.76 7.79 12.78
C PRO A 268 -22.02 9.18 13.37
N ALA A 269 -23.27 9.42 13.80
CA ALA A 269 -23.68 10.72 14.35
C ALA A 269 -22.85 11.17 15.57
N VAL A 270 -22.28 10.23 16.33
CA VAL A 270 -21.36 10.54 17.45
C VAL A 270 -20.08 11.24 16.98
N ASN A 271 -19.57 10.93 15.79
CA ASN A 271 -18.38 11.54 15.23
C ASN A 271 -18.69 12.93 14.66
N LEU A 272 -19.84 13.09 13.98
CA LEU A 272 -20.32 14.40 13.52
C LEU A 272 -20.51 15.38 14.69
N LYS A 273 -21.13 14.92 15.79
CA LYS A 273 -21.35 15.76 16.97
C LYS A 273 -20.04 16.26 17.58
N GLN A 274 -18.98 15.44 17.59
CA GLN A 274 -17.67 15.87 18.11
C GLN A 274 -17.06 17.00 17.27
N MET A 275 -17.22 16.98 15.94
CA MET A 275 -16.68 18.02 15.07
C MET A 275 -17.35 19.39 15.26
N PHE A 276 -18.64 19.40 15.62
CA PHE A 276 -19.44 20.62 15.77
C PHE A 276 -19.68 21.04 17.23
N ALA A 277 -19.29 20.21 18.19
CA ALA A 277 -19.30 20.58 19.61
C ALA A 277 -18.13 21.53 19.88
N LYS A 278 -18.41 22.83 19.87
CA LYS A 278 -17.49 23.87 20.35
C LYS A 278 -17.43 23.91 21.87
#